data_AF-A0AAE3WPT4-F1
#
_entry.id   AF-A0AAE3WPT4-F1
#
_cell.length_a   1.000
_cell.length_b   1.000
_cell.length_c   1.000
_cell.angle_alpha   90.00
_cell.angle_beta   90.00
_cell.angle_gamma   90.00
#
_symmetry.space_group_name_H-M   'P 1'
#
loop_
_entity.id
_entity.type
_entity.pdbx_description
1 polymer ?
#
loop_
_entity_poly.entity_id
_entity_poly.type
_entity_poly.pdbx_seq_one_letter_code
_entity_poly.pdbx_strand_id
1 'polypeptide(L)'
;KLTRERSQALAQVQGHLHERIQGMPVIRSFAIEDHEQAQFNEKNGHFLDKAIRHTNWNAKTFAVVNTITDLAPLIVIACAGYFVINGPLTVGTMVAFVGYIDRMYNPVRRLINSSTTLTQSIASMDRVFEFIDEPYELTDKPNAIKA
;
A
#
# COMPACT_ATOMS: atom_id res chain seq x y z
N LYS A 1 -0.29 9.75 -2.38
CA LYS A 1 -0.38 10.49 -3.67
C LYS A 1 -0.04 9.59 -4.87
N LEU A 2 1.16 9.00 -4.94
CA LEU A 2 1.57 8.10 -6.04
C LEU A 2 0.65 6.88 -6.25
N THR A 3 0.18 6.24 -5.17
CA THR A 3 -0.80 5.14 -5.27
C THR A 3 -2.09 5.59 -5.95
N ARG A 4 -2.59 6.79 -5.62
CA ARG A 4 -3.80 7.37 -6.22
C ARG A 4 -3.59 7.67 -7.71
N GLU A 5 -2.43 8.21 -8.08
CA GLU A 5 -2.09 8.46 -9.50
C GLU A 5 -2.02 7.15 -10.30
N ARG A 6 -1.40 6.09 -9.75
CA ARG A 6 -1.37 4.76 -10.38
C ARG A 6 -2.78 4.18 -10.56
N SER A 7 -3.62 4.23 -9.53
CA SER A 7 -5.00 3.73 -9.59
C SER A 7 -5.85 4.51 -10.60
N GLN A 8 -5.66 5.83 -10.69
CA GLN A 8 -6.37 6.66 -11.67
C GLN A 8 -5.94 6.34 -13.12
N ALA A 9 -4.64 6.14 -13.36
CA ALA A 9 -4.15 5.74 -14.68
C ALA A 9 -4.68 4.35 -15.08
N LEU A 10 -4.76 3.41 -14.14
CA LEU A 10 -5.36 2.09 -14.37
C LEU A 10 -6.85 2.20 -14.74
N ALA A 11 -7.61 3.03 -14.01
CA ALA A 11 -9.03 3.25 -14.29
C ALA A 11 -9.26 3.86 -15.68
N GLN A 12 -8.40 4.77 -16.12
CA GLN A 12 -8.46 5.34 -17.48
C GLN A 12 -8.23 4.29 -18.57
N VAL A 13 -7.25 3.39 -18.37
CA VAL A 13 -6.99 2.28 -19.29
C VAL A 13 -8.19 1.33 -19.34
N GLN A 14 -8.75 0.96 -18.19
CA GLN A 14 -9.93 0.09 -18.11
C GLN A 14 -11.16 0.71 -18.79
N GLY A 15 -11.42 2.00 -18.56
CA GLY A 15 -12.52 2.72 -19.20
C GLY A 15 -12.38 2.78 -20.71
N HIS A 16 -11.16 3.05 -21.20
CA HIS A 16 -10.88 3.04 -22.64
C HIS A 16 -11.08 1.65 -23.25
N LEU A 17 -10.61 0.59 -22.58
CA LEU A 17 -10.80 -0.79 -23.04
C LEU A 17 -12.30 -1.14 -23.13
N HIS A 18 -13.08 -0.76 -22.11
CA HIS A 18 -14.51 -1.00 -22.05
C HIS A 18 -15.24 -0.35 -23.24
N GLU A 19 -14.94 0.93 -23.52
CA GLU A 19 -15.51 1.67 -24.64
C GLU A 19 -15.16 1.05 -25.99
N ARG A 20 -13.89 0.65 -26.20
CA ARG A 20 -13.45 0.08 -27.49
C ARG A 20 -13.96 -1.34 -27.71
N ILE A 21 -14.07 -2.16 -26.67
CA ILE A 21 -14.64 -3.51 -26.78
C ILE A 21 -16.12 -3.44 -27.16
N GLN A 22 -16.88 -2.51 -26.58
CA GLN A 22 -18.28 -2.29 -26.96
C GLN A 22 -18.41 -1.77 -28.40
N GLY A 23 -17.48 -0.91 -28.83
CA GLY A 23 -17.41 -0.35 -30.18
C GLY A 23 -16.73 -1.23 -31.23
N MET A 24 -16.35 -2.47 -30.91
CA MET A 24 -15.54 -3.32 -31.81
C MET A 24 -16.13 -3.53 -33.21
N PRO A 25 -17.47 -3.67 -33.41
CA PRO A 25 -18.04 -3.77 -34.75
C PRO A 25 -17.74 -2.54 -35.62
N VAL A 26 -17.72 -1.34 -35.03
CA VAL A 26 -17.42 -0.08 -35.73
C VAL A 26 -15.94 -0.03 -36.11
N ILE A 27 -15.05 -0.37 -35.17
CA ILE A 27 -13.59 -0.42 -35.40
C ILE A 27 -13.26 -1.35 -36.57
N ARG A 28 -13.86 -2.55 -36.60
CA ARG A 28 -13.69 -3.51 -37.71
C ARG A 28 -14.31 -3.04 -39.02
N SER A 29 -15.45 -2.35 -38.95
CA SER A 29 -16.13 -1.83 -40.16
C SER A 29 -15.29 -0.78 -40.88
N PHE A 30 -14.47 -0.03 -40.14
CA PHE A 30 -13.54 0.96 -40.69
C PHE A 30 -12.10 0.45 -40.84
N ALA A 31 -11.82 -0.80 -40.46
CA ALA A 31 -10.48 -1.41 -40.46
C ALA A 31 -9.41 -0.53 -39.77
N ILE A 32 -9.77 0.07 -38.62
CA ILE A 32 -8.91 1.00 -37.85
C ILE A 32 -8.28 0.35 -36.61
N GLU A 33 -8.13 -0.98 -36.59
CA GLU A 33 -7.57 -1.72 -35.45
C GLU A 33 -6.17 -1.26 -35.08
N ASP A 34 -5.29 -1.03 -36.06
CA ASP A 34 -3.91 -0.59 -35.82
C ASP A 34 -3.85 0.81 -35.20
N HIS A 35 -4.79 1.69 -35.58
CA HIS A 35 -4.90 3.03 -35.01
C HIS A 35 -5.34 2.97 -33.54
N GLU A 36 -6.34 2.15 -33.23
CA GLU A 36 -6.81 1.95 -31.85
C GLU A 36 -5.76 1.24 -30.98
N GLN A 37 -5.00 0.31 -31.57
CA GLN A 37 -3.87 -0.33 -30.89
C GLN A 37 -2.78 0.68 -30.52
N ALA A 38 -2.49 1.65 -31.40
CA ALA A 38 -1.54 2.72 -31.10
C ALA A 38 -2.03 3.62 -29.95
N GLN A 39 -3.32 4.01 -29.95
CA GLN A 39 -3.90 4.79 -28.85
C GLN A 39 -3.89 4.03 -27.52
N PHE A 40 -4.19 2.72 -27.56
CA PHE A 40 -4.11 1.87 -26.38
C PHE A 40 -2.68 1.79 -25.83
N ASN A 41 -1.69 1.62 -26.71
CA ASN A 41 -0.28 1.56 -26.32
C ASN A 41 0.19 2.85 -25.63
N GLU A 42 -0.26 4.03 -26.09
CA GLU A 42 0.04 5.30 -25.43
C GLU A 42 -0.54 5.36 -24.00
N LYS A 43 -1.83 5.03 -23.84
CA LYS A 43 -2.48 5.04 -22.52
C LYS A 43 -1.87 4.00 -21.57
N ASN A 44 -1.57 2.81 -22.08
CA ASN A 44 -0.91 1.76 -21.32
C ASN A 44 0.53 2.15 -20.93
N GLY A 45 1.25 2.83 -21.83
CA GLY A 45 2.57 3.39 -21.55
C GLY A 45 2.54 4.44 -20.43
N HIS A 46 1.55 5.33 -20.43
CA HIS A 46 1.34 6.28 -19.35
C HIS A 46 1.04 5.59 -18.01
N PHE A 47 0.20 4.54 -18.01
CA PHE A 47 0.00 3.71 -16.81
C PHE A 47 1.29 3.04 -16.33
N LEU A 48 2.08 2.50 -17.25
CA LEU A 48 3.35 1.84 -16.94
C LEU A 48 4.34 2.82 -16.29
N ASP A 49 4.50 4.04 -16.82
CA ASP A 49 5.36 5.06 -16.23
C ASP A 49 4.93 5.39 -14.78
N LYS A 50 3.64 5.60 -14.56
CA LYS A 50 3.09 5.85 -13.21
C LYS A 50 3.29 4.66 -12.27
N ALA A 51 3.14 3.43 -12.77
CA ALA A 51 3.37 2.22 -12.00
C ALA A 51 4.85 2.04 -11.63
N ILE A 52 5.78 2.25 -12.57
CA ILE A 52 7.22 2.19 -12.32
C ILE A 52 7.63 3.28 -11.31
N ARG A 53 7.11 4.50 -11.46
CA ARG A 53 7.38 5.59 -10.51
C ARG A 53 6.88 5.24 -9.10
N HIS A 54 5.69 4.66 -8.97
CA HIS A 54 5.17 4.17 -7.69
C HIS A 54 6.07 3.09 -7.08
N THR A 55 6.46 2.08 -7.86
CA THR A 55 7.35 1.00 -7.43
C THR A 55 8.72 1.50 -6.99
N ASN A 56 9.33 2.42 -7.76
CA ASN A 56 10.63 3.02 -7.42
C ASN A 56 10.59 3.79 -6.09
N TRP A 57 9.51 4.54 -5.84
CA TRP A 57 9.33 5.20 -4.56
C TRP A 57 9.18 4.21 -3.42
N ASN A 58 8.41 3.14 -3.63
CA ASN A 58 8.23 2.10 -2.62
C ASN A 58 9.54 1.39 -2.30
N ALA A 59 10.34 1.07 -3.32
CA ALA A 59 11.66 0.47 -3.17
C ALA A 59 12.62 1.39 -2.40
N LYS A 60 12.64 2.69 -2.70
CA LYS A 60 13.45 3.67 -1.96
C LYS A 60 13.04 3.78 -0.50
N THR A 61 11.74 3.89 -0.22
CA THR A 61 11.23 3.95 1.16
C THR A 61 11.60 2.67 1.93
N PHE A 62 11.44 1.51 1.31
CA PHE A 62 11.80 0.23 1.91
C PHE A 62 13.31 0.16 2.21
N ALA A 63 14.16 0.55 1.27
CA ALA A 63 15.61 0.59 1.45
C ALA A 63 16.01 1.53 2.61
N VAL A 64 15.42 2.73 2.69
CA VAL A 64 15.70 3.70 3.77
C VAL A 64 15.26 3.15 5.12
N VAL A 65 14.04 2.62 5.22
CA VAL A 65 13.52 2.05 6.47
C VAL A 65 14.37 0.88 6.94
N ASN A 66 14.74 -0.05 6.05
CA ASN A 66 15.63 -1.16 6.41
C ASN A 66 17.00 -0.66 6.83
N THR A 67 17.60 0.28 6.08
CA THR A 67 18.91 0.83 6.45
C THR A 67 18.88 1.43 7.85
N ILE A 68 17.86 2.22 8.20
CA ILE A 68 17.72 2.79 9.55
C ILE A 68 17.48 1.69 10.59
N THR A 69 16.66 0.70 10.27
CA THR A 69 16.34 -0.42 11.17
C THR A 69 17.58 -1.27 11.46
N ASP A 70 18.45 -1.48 10.47
CA ASP A 70 19.67 -2.27 10.60
C ASP A 70 20.81 -1.45 11.23
N LEU A 71 20.82 -0.13 11.07
CA LEU A 71 21.80 0.76 11.68
C LEU A 71 21.56 0.95 13.19
N ALA A 72 20.31 0.92 13.66
CA ALA A 72 19.99 1.11 15.06
C ALA A 72 20.68 0.08 15.99
N PRO A 73 20.65 -1.24 15.72
CA PRO A 73 21.42 -2.23 16.47
C PRO A 73 22.93 -2.01 16.39
N LEU A 74 23.46 -1.61 15.23
CA LEU A 74 24.90 -1.32 15.05
C LEU A 74 25.36 -0.19 15.97
N ILE A 75 24.58 0.88 16.09
CA ILE A 75 24.88 2.01 17.00
C ILE A 75 24.84 1.54 18.46
N VAL A 76 23.84 0.73 18.84
CA VAL A 76 23.72 0.18 20.19
C VAL A 76 24.95 -0.68 20.53
N ILE A 77 25.37 -1.55 19.61
CA ILE A 77 26.56 -2.40 19.79
C ILE A 77 27.82 -1.54 19.89
N ALA A 78 27.99 -0.52 19.06
CA ALA A 78 29.15 0.37 19.09
C ALA A 78 29.25 1.13 20.42
N CYS A 79 28.14 1.71 20.90
CA CYS A 79 28.09 2.36 22.22
C CYS A 79 28.38 1.38 23.35
N ALA A 80 27.77 0.18 23.33
CA ALA A 80 28.01 -0.84 24.34
C ALA A 80 29.49 -1.28 24.36
N GLY A 81 30.10 -1.46 23.19
CA GLY A 81 31.53 -1.76 23.07
C GLY A 81 32.43 -0.66 23.64
N TYR A 82 32.11 0.61 23.39
CA TYR A 82 32.84 1.75 23.96
C TYR A 82 32.80 1.76 25.50
N PHE A 83 31.64 1.46 26.09
CA PHE A 83 31.48 1.39 27.55
C PHE A 83 32.16 0.16 28.18
N VAL A 84 32.32 -0.95 27.45
CA VAL A 84 33.09 -2.12 27.91
C VAL A 84 34.59 -1.80 27.95
N ILE A 85 35.09 -1.00 27.00
CA ILE A 85 36.52 -0.64 26.94
C ILE A 85 36.86 0.45 27.97
N ASN A 86 36.03 1.49 28.09
CA ASN A 86 36.35 2.70 28.88
C ASN A 86 35.59 2.80 30.22
N GLY A 87 34.70 1.86 30.52
CA GLY A 87 33.81 1.91 31.68
C GLY A 87 33.81 0.61 32.50
N PRO A 88 32.97 0.54 33.54
CA PRO A 88 32.90 -0.62 34.45
C PRO A 88 32.08 -1.81 33.89
N LEU A 89 31.66 -1.74 32.62
CA LEU A 89 30.82 -2.77 31.99
C LEU A 89 31.67 -4.00 31.60
N THR A 90 31.19 -5.19 31.96
CA THR A 90 31.83 -6.44 31.53
C THR A 90 31.28 -6.90 30.19
N VAL A 91 32.05 -7.72 29.47
CA VAL A 91 31.60 -8.34 28.22
C VAL A 91 30.30 -9.14 28.42
N GLY A 92 30.14 -9.79 29.57
CA GLY A 92 28.93 -10.56 29.90
C GLY A 92 27.68 -9.70 30.02
N THR A 93 27.78 -8.52 30.66
CA THR A 93 26.65 -7.59 30.76
C THR A 93 26.29 -6.95 29.42
N MET A 94 27.27 -6.72 28.53
CA MET A 94 27.00 -6.29 27.14
C MET A 94 26.20 -7.33 26.36
N VAL A 95 26.62 -8.60 26.38
CA VAL A 95 25.91 -9.68 25.64
C VAL A 95 24.48 -9.83 26.16
N ALA A 96 24.27 -9.79 27.47
CA ALA A 96 22.93 -9.82 28.07
C ALA A 96 22.08 -8.62 27.62
N PHE A 97 22.64 -7.40 27.61
CA PHE A 97 21.94 -6.19 27.20
C PHE A 97 21.50 -6.24 25.72
N VAL A 98 22.40 -6.63 24.81
CA VAL A 98 22.07 -6.77 23.38
C VAL A 98 20.99 -7.83 23.17
N GLY A 99 21.05 -8.95 23.90
CA GLY A 99 20.01 -9.98 23.85
C GLY A 99 18.63 -9.49 24.32
N TYR A 100 18.58 -8.64 25.36
CA TYR A 100 17.32 -8.03 25.81
C TYR A 100 16.77 -6.99 24.82
N ILE A 101 17.64 -6.18 24.21
CA ILE A 101 17.29 -5.21 23.18
C ILE A 101 16.59 -5.91 22.00
N ASP A 102 17.18 -6.98 21.45
CA ASP A 102 16.61 -7.68 20.30
C ASP A 102 15.22 -8.28 20.61
N ARG A 103 15.06 -8.79 21.84
CA ARG A 103 13.80 -9.32 22.35
C ARG A 103 12.73 -8.24 22.54
N MET A 104 13.13 -6.98 22.74
CA MET A 104 12.24 -5.81 22.81
C MET A 104 11.90 -5.26 21.41
N TYR A 105 12.86 -5.23 20.49
CA TYR A 105 12.65 -4.72 19.12
C TYR A 105 11.67 -5.57 18.31
N ASN A 106 11.72 -6.91 18.47
CA ASN A 106 10.82 -7.81 17.75
C ASN A 106 9.32 -7.52 17.99
N PRO A 107 8.84 -7.42 19.25
CA PRO A 107 7.46 -7.00 19.56
C PRO A 107 7.12 -5.61 19.02
N VAL A 108 8.01 -4.63 19.17
CA VAL A 108 7.78 -3.25 18.70
C VAL A 108 7.61 -3.23 17.18
N ARG A 109 8.46 -3.94 16.44
CA ARG A 109 8.37 -4.06 14.98
C ARG A 109 7.08 -4.76 14.55
N ARG A 110 6.66 -5.81 15.27
CA ARG A 110 5.36 -6.45 15.04
C ARG A 110 4.20 -5.48 15.27
N LEU A 111 4.25 -4.65 16.31
CA LEU A 111 3.21 -3.66 16.62
C LEU A 111 3.11 -2.58 15.53
N ILE A 112 4.25 -2.08 15.04
CA ILE A 112 4.30 -1.11 13.92
C ILE A 112 3.67 -1.72 12.66
N ASN A 113 4.03 -2.97 12.32
CA ASN A 113 3.46 -3.65 11.16
C ASN A 113 1.94 -3.89 11.33
N SER A 114 1.51 -4.32 12.53
CA SER A 114 0.10 -4.51 12.85
C SER A 114 -0.70 -3.22 12.82
N SER A 115 -0.10 -2.06 13.12
CA SER A 115 -0.78 -0.76 13.04
C SER A 115 -1.29 -0.48 11.62
N THR A 116 -0.52 -0.85 10.59
CA THR A 116 -0.95 -0.70 9.19
C THR A 116 -2.18 -1.57 8.89
N THR A 117 -2.17 -2.83 9.35
CA THR A 117 -3.31 -3.75 9.21
C THR A 117 -4.53 -3.22 9.96
N LEU A 118 -4.36 -2.71 11.19
CA LEU A 118 -5.46 -2.16 11.98
C LEU A 118 -6.09 -0.95 11.28
N THR A 119 -5.30 -0.03 10.72
CA THR A 119 -5.83 1.11 9.95
C THR A 119 -6.64 0.65 8.73
N GLN A 120 -6.16 -0.36 8.01
CA GLN A 120 -6.89 -0.92 6.87
C GLN A 120 -8.20 -1.61 7.29
N SER A 121 -8.18 -2.34 8.40
CA SER A 121 -9.38 -2.96 8.97
C SER A 121 -10.42 -1.93 9.38
N ILE A 122 -10.00 -0.84 10.04
CA ILE A 122 -10.92 0.26 10.44
C ILE A 122 -11.57 0.88 9.20
N ALA A 123 -10.79 1.24 8.18
CA ALA A 123 -11.34 1.82 6.95
C ALA A 123 -12.28 0.86 6.19
N SER A 124 -12.04 -0.44 6.27
CA SER A 124 -12.94 -1.45 5.70
C SER A 124 -14.23 -1.56 6.50
N MET A 125 -14.13 -1.46 7.83
CA MET A 125 -15.28 -1.47 8.74
C MET A 125 -16.16 -0.24 8.55
N ASP A 126 -15.57 0.95 8.34
CA ASP A 126 -16.32 2.18 8.03
C ASP A 126 -17.23 2.00 6.80
N ARG A 127 -16.75 1.33 5.75
CA ARG A 127 -17.58 1.04 4.56
C ARG A 127 -18.69 0.03 4.80
N VAL A 128 -18.46 -0.94 5.69
CA VAL A 128 -19.51 -1.90 6.06
C VAL A 128 -20.61 -1.17 6.81
N PHE A 129 -20.25 -0.28 7.74
CA PHE A 129 -21.23 0.55 8.44
C PHE A 129 -21.94 1.53 7.51
N GLU A 130 -21.22 2.19 6.61
CA GLU A 130 -21.81 3.05 5.56
C GLU A 130 -22.88 2.30 4.75
N PHE A 131 -22.62 1.05 4.36
CA PHE A 131 -23.61 0.22 3.65
C PHE A 131 -24.81 -0.19 4.51
N ILE A 132 -24.59 -0.50 5.79
CA ILE A 132 -25.66 -0.90 6.71
C ILE A 132 -26.55 0.29 7.06
N ASP A 133 -25.97 1.48 7.19
CA ASP A 133 -26.65 2.72 7.59
C ASP A 133 -27.26 3.46 6.39
N GLU A 134 -27.07 2.98 5.16
CA GLU A 134 -27.67 3.57 3.95
C GLU A 134 -29.21 3.54 4.06
N PRO A 135 -29.89 4.70 3.98
CA PRO A 135 -31.33 4.75 4.09
C PRO A 135 -32.01 4.09 2.88
N TYR A 136 -33.05 3.29 3.12
CA TYR A 136 -33.84 2.71 2.04
C TYR A 136 -34.50 3.81 1.20
N GLU A 137 -34.32 3.77 -0.13
CA GLU A 137 -34.95 4.72 -1.07
C GLU A 137 -36.49 4.71 -1.00
N LEU A 138 -37.08 3.60 -0.56
CA LEU A 138 -38.51 3.41 -0.40
C LEU A 138 -38.82 2.91 1.02
N THR A 139 -39.29 3.80 1.88
CA THR A 139 -39.84 3.44 3.19
C THR A 139 -41.36 3.25 3.09
N ASP A 140 -41.87 2.14 3.61
CA ASP A 140 -43.30 1.88 3.65
C ASP A 140 -44.04 2.97 4.47
N LYS A 141 -45.20 3.40 3.97
CA LYS A 141 -46.08 4.31 4.73
C LYS A 141 -46.57 3.59 5.99
N PRO A 142 -46.93 4.32 7.08
CA PRO A 142 -47.31 3.75 8.37
C PRO A 142 -48.44 2.70 8.35
N ASN A 143 -49.21 2.61 7.25
CA ASN A 143 -50.31 1.67 7.03
C ASN A 143 -50.15 0.85 5.72
N ALA A 144 -48.92 0.59 5.27
CA ALA A 144 -48.71 -0.28 4.11
C ALA A 144 -49.11 -1.72 4.46
N ILE A 145 -50.05 -2.28 3.70
CA ILE A 145 -50.47 -3.67 3.79
C ILE A 145 -49.60 -4.49 2.86
N LYS A 146 -49.05 -5.61 3.35
CA LYS A 146 -48.29 -6.55 2.52
C LYS A 146 -49.19 -7.11 1.41
N ALA A 147 -48.69 -7.07 0.18
CA ALA A 147 -49.30 -7.73 -0.97
C ALA A 147 -49.29 -9.26 -0.80
#